data_AF-A0A661FZA7-F1
#
_entry.id   AF-A0A661FZA7-F1
#
_cell.length_a   1.000
_cell.length_b   1.000
_cell.length_c   1.000
_cell.angle_alpha   90.00
_cell.angle_beta   90.00
_cell.angle_gamma   90.00
#
_symmetry.space_group_name_H-M   'P 1'
#
loop_
_entity.id
_entity.type
_entity.pdbx_description
1 polymer ?
#
loop_
_entity_poly.entity_id
_entity_poly.type
_entity_poly.pdbx_seq_one_letter_code
_entity_poly.pdbx_strand_id
1 'polypeptide(L)'
;MLQHFGSLESIYDNLDAVHEVNVRGAKTLGAKLNTHRDDAMLARQLTGIACDAPYERPATGLRPVAPDLGAINALYDEAGIGMALRRQAERVSDLR
;
A
#
# COMPACT_ATOMS: atom_id res chain seq x y z
N MET A 1 12.42 -14.12 12.67
CA MET A 1 12.58 -12.88 13.46
C MET A 1 11.23 -12.26 13.79
N LEU A 2 10.49 -11.66 12.85
CA LEU A 2 9.14 -11.16 13.12
C LEU A 2 8.18 -12.27 13.58
N GLN A 3 8.28 -13.48 13.02
CA GLN A 3 7.53 -14.64 13.52
C GLN A 3 7.86 -15.02 14.99
N HIS A 4 9.04 -14.63 15.50
CA HIS A 4 9.49 -14.96 16.85
C HIS A 4 9.11 -13.86 17.86
N PHE A 5 9.28 -12.59 17.49
CA PHE A 5 9.04 -11.45 18.39
C PHE A 5 7.70 -10.74 18.17
N GLY A 6 6.99 -11.02 17.07
CA GLY A 6 5.67 -10.48 16.76
C GLY A 6 5.65 -9.07 16.16
N SER A 7 6.46 -8.14 16.70
CA SER A 7 6.50 -6.75 16.24
C SER A 7 7.92 -6.20 16.14
N LEU A 8 8.08 -5.03 15.49
CA LEU A 8 9.37 -4.35 15.40
C LEU A 8 9.77 -3.77 16.77
N GLU A 9 8.79 -3.27 17.51
CA GLU A 9 8.94 -2.74 18.85
C GLU A 9 9.41 -3.83 19.81
N SER A 10 8.75 -4.99 19.79
CA SER A 10 9.14 -6.16 20.60
C SER A 10 10.53 -6.69 20.27
N ILE A 11 11.00 -6.53 19.03
CA ILE A 11 12.39 -6.82 18.65
C ILE A 11 13.35 -5.88 19.39
N TYR A 12 13.05 -4.58 19.41
CA TYR A 12 13.89 -3.58 20.05
C TYR A 12 13.88 -3.68 21.58
N ASP A 13 12.74 -4.06 22.17
CA ASP A 13 12.59 -4.31 23.61
C ASP A 13 13.36 -5.55 24.08
N ASN A 14 13.71 -6.47 23.16
CA ASN A 14 14.38 -7.73 23.44
C ASN A 14 15.65 -7.92 22.60
N LEU A 15 16.39 -6.83 22.34
CA LEU A 15 17.59 -6.85 21.49
C LEU A 15 18.62 -7.90 21.91
N ASP A 16 18.79 -8.08 23.22
CA ASP A 16 19.74 -9.06 23.76
C ASP A 16 19.35 -10.50 23.41
N ALA A 17 18.06 -10.81 23.24
CA ALA A 17 17.57 -12.15 22.87
C ALA A 17 17.60 -12.40 21.34
N VAL A 18 17.89 -11.39 20.51
CA VAL A 18 17.89 -11.53 19.04
C VAL A 18 18.88 -12.58 18.54
N HIS A 19 19.98 -12.81 19.27
CA HIS A 19 20.98 -13.81 18.91
C HIS A 19 20.47 -15.26 19.01
N GLU A 20 19.38 -15.50 19.74
CA GLU A 20 18.75 -16.82 19.91
C GLU A 20 17.91 -17.22 18.69
N VAL A 21 17.55 -16.26 17.84
CA VAL A 21 16.82 -16.54 16.61
C VAL A 21 17.71 -17.30 15.63
N ASN A 22 17.24 -18.46 15.17
CA ASN A 22 17.96 -19.28 14.20
C ASN A 22 17.93 -18.66 12.79
N VAL A 23 18.71 -17.60 12.58
CA VAL A 23 18.92 -16.92 11.30
C VAL A 23 20.41 -16.69 11.06
N ARG A 24 20.79 -16.63 9.78
CA ARG A 24 22.18 -16.34 9.40
C ARG A 24 22.61 -14.98 9.94
N GLY A 25 23.71 -14.96 10.69
CA GLY A 25 24.30 -13.73 11.24
C GLY A 25 23.69 -13.24 12.56
N ALA A 26 22.84 -14.04 13.23
CA ALA A 26 22.14 -13.69 14.47
C ALA A 26 23.04 -13.07 15.55
N LYS A 27 24.27 -13.58 15.73
CA LYS A 27 25.25 -13.07 16.71
C LYS A 27 25.60 -11.59 16.56
N THR A 28 25.51 -11.04 15.35
CA THR A 28 25.83 -9.62 15.06
C THR A 28 24.59 -8.78 14.82
N LEU A 29 23.42 -9.40 14.79
CA LEU A 29 22.19 -8.76 14.36
C LEU A 29 21.70 -7.73 15.38
N GLY A 30 21.81 -8.03 16.69
CA GLY A 30 21.44 -7.08 17.76
C GLY A 30 22.21 -5.76 17.65
N ALA A 31 23.54 -5.81 17.45
CA ALA A 31 24.36 -4.62 17.27
C ALA A 31 23.93 -3.80 16.03
N LYS A 32 23.66 -4.45 14.90
CA LYS A 32 23.21 -3.79 13.67
C LYS A 32 21.85 -3.12 13.84
N LEU A 33 20.91 -3.80 14.50
CA LEU A 33 19.59 -3.24 14.79
C LEU A 33 19.72 -2.02 15.69
N ASN A 34 20.51 -2.11 16.76
CA ASN A 34 20.73 -0.99 17.67
C ASN A 34 21.32 0.24 16.95
N THR A 35 22.30 0.03 16.07
CA THR A 35 22.91 1.11 15.26
C THR A 35 21.89 1.80 14.34
N HIS A 36 20.91 1.06 13.80
CA HIS A 36 19.95 1.57 12.82
C HIS A 36 18.53 1.67 13.38
N ARG A 37 18.39 1.86 14.70
CA ARG A 37 17.07 1.89 15.35
C ARG A 37 16.19 2.99 14.77
N ASP A 38 16.71 4.21 14.69
CA ASP A 38 15.95 5.37 14.22
C ASP A 38 15.55 5.22 12.75
N ASP A 39 16.46 4.72 11.91
CA ASP A 39 16.19 4.40 10.50
C ASP A 39 15.06 3.37 10.36
N ALA A 40 15.08 2.31 11.18
CA ALA A 40 14.06 1.26 11.16
C ALA A 40 12.70 1.78 11.62
N MET A 41 12.66 2.62 12.67
CA MET A 41 11.43 3.25 13.15
C MET A 41 10.86 4.23 12.12
N LEU A 42 11.71 5.01 11.45
CA LEU A 42 11.31 5.87 10.36
C LEU A 42 10.77 5.07 9.17
N ALA A 43 11.44 3.99 8.77
CA ALA A 43 10.97 3.12 7.71
C ALA A 43 9.60 2.50 8.06
N ARG A 44 9.37 2.12 9.32
CA ARG A 44 8.07 1.63 9.81
C ARG A 44 6.97 2.68 9.67
N GLN A 45 7.26 3.94 9.99
CA GLN A 45 6.31 5.03 9.82
C GLN A 45 6.02 5.30 8.33
N LEU A 46 7.06 5.40 7.50
CA LEU A 46 6.94 5.74 6.08
C LEU A 46 6.24 4.67 5.25
N THR A 47 6.33 3.40 5.66
CA THR A 47 5.73 2.27 4.94
C THR A 47 4.35 1.86 5.46
N GLY A 48 3.92 2.44 6.60
CA GLY A 48 2.60 2.20 7.16
C GLY A 48 1.49 2.84 6.32
N ILE A 49 0.34 2.17 6.23
CA ILE A 49 -0.87 2.77 5.66
C ILE A 49 -1.51 3.66 6.73
N ALA A 50 -1.72 4.94 6.41
CA ALA A 50 -2.48 5.86 7.25
C ALA A 50 -3.99 5.52 7.17
N CYS A 51 -4.44 4.61 8.04
CA CYS A 51 -5.83 4.16 8.10
C CYS A 51 -6.81 5.24 8.62
N ASP A 52 -6.26 6.29 9.24
CA ASP A 52 -6.95 7.45 9.79
C ASP A 52 -6.83 8.69 8.88
N ALA A 53 -6.32 8.52 7.65
CA ALA A 53 -6.23 9.60 6.70
C ALA A 53 -7.62 10.24 6.47
N PRO A 54 -7.72 11.58 6.47
CA PRO A 54 -9.00 12.25 6.29
C PRO A 54 -9.56 11.91 4.90
N TYR A 55 -10.76 11.33 4.88
CA TYR A 55 -11.47 10.97 3.67
C TYR A 55 -12.96 11.22 3.84
N GLU A 56 -13.53 12.02 2.94
CA GLU A 56 -14.97 12.20 2.86
C GLU A 56 -15.62 10.97 2.21
N ARG A 57 -16.39 10.22 3.00
CA ARG A 57 -17.12 9.07 2.48
C ARG A 57 -18.31 9.54 1.65
N PRO A 58 -18.46 9.08 0.39
CA PRO A 58 -19.63 9.42 -0.43
C PRO A 58 -20.93 8.96 0.26
N ALA A 59 -21.94 9.82 0.28
CA ALA A 59 -23.23 9.53 0.93
C ALA A 59 -23.92 8.26 0.39
N THR A 60 -23.72 7.95 -0.88
CA THR A 60 -24.32 6.78 -1.56
C THR A 60 -23.34 5.62 -1.76
N GLY A 61 -22.13 5.70 -1.21
CA GLY A 61 -21.04 4.78 -1.51
C GLY A 61 -20.60 4.82 -2.99
N LEU A 62 -19.67 3.94 -3.37
CA LEU A 62 -19.26 3.73 -4.76
C LEU A 62 -20.21 2.70 -5.38
N ARG A 63 -21.19 3.16 -6.16
CA ARG A 63 -22.11 2.30 -6.92
C ARG A 63 -21.73 2.32 -8.40
N PRO A 64 -21.72 1.17 -9.10
CA PRO A 64 -21.56 1.16 -10.55
C PRO A 64 -22.67 2.00 -11.20
N VAL A 65 -22.28 2.96 -12.05
CA VAL A 65 -23.17 3.79 -12.89
C VAL A 65 -22.86 3.54 -14.37
N ALA A 66 -23.80 3.86 -15.26
CA ALA A 66 -23.55 3.73 -16.69
C ALA A 66 -22.48 4.75 -17.08
N PRO A 67 -21.54 4.40 -17.98
CA PRO A 67 -20.56 5.36 -18.45
C PRO A 67 -21.26 6.48 -19.22
N ASP A 68 -20.86 7.72 -18.97
CA ASP A 68 -21.20 8.83 -19.85
C ASP A 68 -20.30 8.76 -21.09
N LEU A 69 -20.79 8.09 -22.13
CA LEU A 69 -20.03 7.90 -23.37
C LEU A 69 -19.69 9.23 -24.06
N GLY A 70 -20.54 10.26 -23.89
CA GLY A 70 -20.27 11.59 -24.45
C GLY A 70 -19.07 12.24 -23.77
N ALA A 71 -19.10 12.33 -22.43
CA ALA A 71 -18.01 12.91 -21.65
C ALA A 71 -16.69 12.13 -21.81
N ILE A 72 -16.75 10.80 -21.83
CA ILE A 72 -15.58 9.94 -22.04
C ILE A 72 -14.96 10.17 -23.42
N ASN A 73 -15.78 10.24 -24.48
CA ASN A 73 -15.27 10.46 -25.83
C ASN A 73 -14.62 11.84 -25.99
N ALA A 74 -15.20 12.88 -25.39
CA ALA A 74 -14.61 14.22 -25.38
C ALA A 74 -13.25 14.23 -24.67
N LEU A 75 -13.14 13.59 -23.50
CA LEU A 75 -11.86 13.44 -22.79
C LEU A 75 -10.82 12.70 -23.64
N TYR A 76 -11.24 11.66 -24.36
CA TYR A 76 -10.33 10.90 -25.21
C TYR A 76 -9.87 11.67 -26.44
N ASP A 77 -10.70 12.56 -26.99
CA ASP A 77 -10.27 13.47 -28.06
C ASP A 77 -9.20 14.45 -27.55
N GLU A 78 -9.40 15.03 -26.37
CA GLU A 78 -8.44 15.93 -25.72
C GLU A 78 -7.12 15.22 -25.39
N ALA A 79 -7.18 14.00 -24.84
CA ALA A 79 -6.01 13.23 -24.43
C ALA A 79 -5.33 12.45 -25.58
N GLY A 80 -5.85 12.51 -26.81
CA GLY A 80 -5.32 11.74 -27.94
C GLY A 80 -5.46 10.22 -27.80
N ILE A 81 -6.49 9.77 -27.07
CA ILE A 81 -6.73 8.36 -26.77
C ILE A 81 -7.50 7.69 -27.93
N GLY A 82 -6.91 6.62 -28.45
CA GLY A 82 -7.43 5.86 -29.59
C GLY A 82 -8.61 4.93 -29.27
N MET A 83 -9.01 4.15 -30.29
CA MET A 83 -10.27 3.37 -30.29
C MET A 83 -10.37 2.24 -29.26
N ALA A 84 -9.26 1.73 -28.74
CA ALA A 84 -9.28 0.59 -27.84
C ALA A 84 -10.07 0.85 -26.56
N LEU A 85 -9.87 2.01 -25.94
CA LEU A 85 -10.56 2.41 -24.70
C LEU A 85 -12.01 2.86 -24.95
N ARG A 86 -12.31 3.36 -26.16
CA ARG A 86 -13.68 3.71 -26.59
C ARG A 86 -14.57 2.48 -26.68
N ARG A 87 -14.09 1.45 -27.39
CA ARG A 87 -14.77 0.15 -27.48
C ARG A 87 -14.99 -0.49 -26.13
N GLN A 88 -14.06 -0.31 -25.19
CA GLN A 88 -14.24 -0.79 -23.82
C GLN A 88 -15.36 -0.03 -23.10
N ALA A 89 -15.42 1.30 -23.23
CA ALA A 89 -16.51 2.08 -22.63
C ALA A 89 -17.88 1.69 -23.20
N GLU A 90 -17.97 1.49 -24.52
CA GLU A 90 -19.18 0.99 -25.20
C GLU A 90 -19.59 -0.38 -24.65
N ARG A 91 -18.68 -1.35 -24.59
CA ARG A 91 -18.96 -2.68 -24.01
C ARG A 91 -19.47 -2.59 -22.57
N VAL A 92 -18.89 -1.73 -21.74
CA VAL A 92 -19.32 -1.56 -20.34
C VAL A 92 -20.70 -0.90 -20.25
N SER A 93 -21.06 -0.04 -21.20
CA SER A 93 -22.40 0.51 -21.31
C SER A 93 -23.45 -0.56 -21.58
N ASP A 94 -23.10 -1.57 -22.39
CA ASP A 94 -24.00 -2.64 -22.81
C ASP A 94 -24.14 -3.78 -21.78
N LEU A 95 -23.27 -3.85 -20.77
CA LEU A 95 -23.22 -4.92 -19.75
C LEU A 95 -24.27 -4.75 -18.62
N ARG A 96 -25.36 -4.02 -18.86
CA ARG A 96 -26.41 -3.75 -17.87
C ARG A 96 -27.72 -4.47 -18.15
#